data_AF-A0A7S4SPN2-F1
#
_entry.id   AF-A0A7S4SPN2-F1
#
_cell.length_a   1.000
_cell.length_b   1.000
_cell.length_c   1.000
_cell.angle_alpha   90.00
_cell.angle_beta   90.00
_cell.angle_gamma   90.00
#
_symmetry.space_group_name_H-M   'P 1'
#
loop_
_entity.id
_entity.type
_entity.pdbx_description
1 polymer ?
#
loop_
_entity_poly.entity_id
_entity_poly.type
_entity_poly.pdbx_seq_one_letter_code
_entity_poly.pdbx_strand_id
1 'polypeptide(L)'
;REILENQANLDLFQQGVDDLIIDNDRVAGVITQMGLRIRSRKVVLTTGTFLGGKIHIGLENSAGGRAGDQPSIALAQRLRALPFRVDRLKTGTPPRIDARSVDFSVMQEQAGDTPLPVMSFLGQESEHPQQVNCYITATSEQCHEIIRGGLDRSPMYTGII
;
A
#
# COMPACT_ATOMS: atom_id res chain seq x y z
N ARG A 1 0.65 -11.47 12.54
CA ARG A 1 0.62 -12.85 11.99
C ARG A 1 0.00 -13.80 13.01
N GLU A 2 0.61 -13.92 14.19
CA GLU A 2 0.12 -14.75 15.30
C GLU A 2 -1.36 -14.54 15.65
N ILE A 3 -1.82 -13.30 15.78
CA ILE A 3 -3.24 -13.00 16.07
C ILE A 3 -4.18 -13.58 15.01
N LEU A 4 -3.82 -13.49 13.72
CA LEU A 4 -4.66 -13.98 12.62
C LEU A 4 -4.65 -15.51 12.54
N GLU A 5 -3.49 -16.14 12.72
CA GLU A 5 -3.33 -17.60 12.67
C GLU A 5 -4.06 -18.31 13.82
N ASN A 6 -4.27 -17.63 14.95
CA ASN A 6 -4.92 -18.19 16.14
C ASN A 6 -6.39 -17.76 16.31
N GLN A 7 -6.94 -16.95 15.39
CA GLN A 7 -8.32 -16.49 15.48
C GLN A 7 -9.29 -17.63 15.15
N ALA A 8 -10.14 -18.01 16.12
CA ALA A 8 -11.17 -19.00 15.90
C ALA A 8 -12.11 -18.61 14.74
N ASN A 9 -12.42 -19.58 13.88
CA ASN A 9 -13.23 -19.42 12.66
C ASN A 9 -12.61 -18.56 11.55
N LEU A 10 -11.28 -18.40 11.53
CA LEU A 10 -10.54 -17.77 10.45
C LEU A 10 -9.57 -18.76 9.79
N ASP A 11 -9.83 -19.10 8.53
CA ASP A 11 -8.91 -19.86 7.70
C ASP A 11 -8.06 -18.92 6.84
N LEU A 12 -6.74 -19.12 6.84
CA LEU A 12 -5.81 -18.35 6.01
C LEU A 12 -5.44 -19.15 4.76
N PHE A 13 -5.58 -18.53 3.59
CA PHE A 13 -5.27 -19.14 2.31
C PHE A 13 -4.52 -18.17 1.41
N GLN A 14 -3.24 -18.45 1.14
CA GLN A 14 -2.38 -17.58 0.33
C GLN A 14 -2.60 -17.84 -1.16
N GLN A 15 -3.48 -17.06 -1.78
CA GLN A 15 -3.70 -17.03 -3.23
C GLN A 15 -4.18 -15.67 -3.71
N GLY A 16 -3.84 -15.31 -4.95
CA GLY A 16 -4.50 -14.21 -5.66
C GLY A 16 -5.94 -14.58 -6.03
N VAL A 17 -6.84 -13.60 -6.03
CA VAL A 17 -8.22 -13.76 -6.52
C VAL A 17 -8.33 -13.06 -7.87
N ASP A 18 -8.77 -13.79 -8.88
CA ASP A 18 -8.87 -13.30 -10.27
C ASP A 18 -10.32 -12.99 -10.68
N ASP A 19 -11.31 -13.67 -10.08
CA ASP A 19 -12.73 -13.49 -10.45
C ASP A 19 -13.69 -13.69 -9.25
N LEU A 20 -14.92 -13.21 -9.41
CA LEU A 20 -16.06 -13.42 -8.54
C LEU A 20 -17.06 -14.39 -9.19
N ILE A 21 -17.53 -15.34 -8.40
CA ILE A 21 -18.64 -16.20 -8.80
C ILE A 21 -19.94 -15.42 -8.52
N ILE A 22 -20.72 -15.14 -9.56
CA ILE A 22 -21.98 -14.40 -9.48
C ILE A 22 -23.12 -15.28 -9.99
N ASP A 23 -24.12 -15.54 -9.13
CA ASP A 23 -25.34 -16.29 -9.44
C ASP A 23 -26.54 -15.36 -9.26
N ASN A 24 -27.30 -15.06 -10.33
CA ASN A 24 -28.47 -14.17 -10.32
C ASN A 24 -28.21 -12.83 -9.59
N ASP A 25 -27.20 -12.09 -10.04
CA ASP A 25 -26.74 -10.81 -9.47
C ASP A 25 -26.28 -10.87 -7.99
N ARG A 26 -26.09 -12.07 -7.44
CA ARG A 26 -25.60 -12.27 -6.08
C ARG A 26 -24.24 -12.96 -6.10
N VAL A 27 -23.32 -12.45 -5.29
CA VAL A 27 -22.04 -13.12 -5.07
C VAL A 27 -22.24 -14.50 -4.44
N ALA A 28 -21.53 -15.49 -4.96
CA ALA A 28 -21.55 -16.88 -4.53
C ALA A 28 -20.15 -17.45 -4.25
N GLY A 29 -19.11 -16.61 -4.32
CA GLY A 29 -17.72 -16.98 -4.02
C GLY A 29 -16.70 -16.23 -4.88
N VAL A 30 -15.48 -16.79 -4.89
CA VAL A 30 -14.33 -16.27 -5.64
C VAL A 30 -13.64 -17.38 -6.45
N ILE A 31 -12.93 -16.99 -7.49
CA ILE A 31 -12.04 -17.86 -8.26
C ILE A 31 -10.62 -17.34 -8.06
N THR A 32 -9.73 -18.22 -7.60
CA THR A 32 -8.33 -17.88 -7.38
C THR A 32 -7.52 -17.93 -8.67
N GLN A 33 -6.31 -17.39 -8.65
CA GLN A 33 -5.39 -17.39 -9.78
C GLN A 33 -5.05 -18.82 -10.28
N MET A 34 -5.04 -19.81 -9.38
CA MET A 34 -4.86 -21.22 -9.74
C MET A 34 -6.16 -21.90 -10.25
N GLY A 35 -7.24 -21.14 -10.43
CA GLY A 35 -8.54 -21.66 -10.89
C GLY A 35 -9.38 -22.34 -9.81
N LEU A 36 -8.97 -22.31 -8.54
CA LEU A 36 -9.75 -22.88 -7.44
C LEU A 36 -10.99 -22.03 -7.19
N ARG A 37 -12.15 -22.68 -7.08
CA ARG A 37 -13.42 -22.04 -6.74
C ARG A 37 -13.71 -22.18 -5.25
N ILE A 38 -13.78 -21.06 -4.55
CA ILE A 38 -14.11 -21.02 -3.12
C ILE A 38 -15.49 -20.39 -2.98
N ARG A 39 -16.49 -21.16 -2.53
CA ARG A 39 -17.86 -20.65 -2.38
C ARG A 39 -18.04 -19.91 -1.06
N SER A 40 -18.76 -18.81 -1.10
CA SER A 40 -19.11 -18.04 0.09
C SER A 40 -20.43 -17.29 -0.10
N ARG A 41 -21.08 -16.94 1.01
CA ARG A 41 -22.32 -16.14 0.98
C ARG A 41 -22.04 -14.64 0.84
N LYS A 42 -20.82 -14.21 1.18
CA LYS A 42 -20.36 -12.82 1.23
C LYS A 42 -18.88 -12.78 0.87
N VAL A 43 -18.47 -11.70 0.19
CA VAL A 43 -17.09 -11.43 -0.17
C VAL A 43 -16.80 -9.98 0.20
N VAL A 44 -15.69 -9.74 0.91
CA VAL A 44 -15.19 -8.41 1.24
C VAL A 44 -13.91 -8.19 0.45
N LEU A 45 -13.87 -7.14 -0.37
CA LEU A 45 -12.71 -6.80 -1.20
C LEU A 45 -11.85 -5.74 -0.51
N THR A 46 -10.60 -6.09 -0.22
CA THR A 46 -9.62 -5.20 0.45
C THR A 46 -8.30 -5.16 -0.33
N THR A 47 -8.41 -4.95 -1.65
CA THR A 47 -7.30 -5.08 -2.62
C THR A 47 -6.22 -4.00 -2.51
N GLY A 48 -6.44 -2.95 -1.71
CA GLY A 48 -5.47 -1.87 -1.51
C GLY A 48 -4.97 -1.28 -2.84
N THR A 49 -3.65 -1.11 -2.97
CA THR A 49 -3.01 -0.57 -4.18
C THR A 49 -2.76 -1.63 -5.28
N PHE A 50 -3.19 -2.87 -5.09
CA PHE A 50 -2.90 -3.97 -6.02
C PHE A 50 -3.84 -4.01 -7.23
N LEU A 51 -5.08 -3.57 -7.08
CA LEU A 51 -6.11 -3.68 -8.11
C LEU A 51 -5.77 -2.83 -9.35
N GLY A 52 -5.34 -3.48 -10.43
CA GLY A 52 -4.86 -2.75 -11.61
C GLY A 52 -3.70 -1.79 -11.32
N GLY A 53 -2.88 -2.12 -10.30
CA GLY A 53 -1.78 -1.31 -9.82
C GLY A 53 -0.71 -1.09 -10.90
N LYS A 54 -0.20 0.14 -10.95
CA LYS A 54 0.93 0.54 -11.80
C LYS A 54 1.89 1.39 -10.98
N ILE A 55 3.19 1.12 -11.13
CA ILE A 55 4.27 1.88 -10.52
C ILE A 55 4.83 2.82 -11.58
N HIS A 56 5.13 4.05 -11.17
CA HIS A 56 5.71 5.08 -12.03
C HIS A 56 7.00 5.62 -11.39
N ILE A 57 8.12 5.56 -12.11
CA ILE A 57 9.41 6.11 -11.70
C ILE A 57 9.95 6.95 -12.86
N GLY A 58 9.87 8.26 -12.74
CA GLY A 58 10.10 9.14 -13.90
C GLY A 58 9.16 8.73 -15.05
N LEU A 59 9.71 8.54 -16.24
CA LEU A 59 8.95 8.10 -17.42
C LEU A 59 8.71 6.58 -17.48
N GLU A 60 9.39 5.81 -16.64
CA GLU A 60 9.23 4.36 -16.61
C GLU A 60 7.94 3.98 -15.88
N ASN A 61 7.21 3.02 -16.44
CA ASN A 61 6.06 2.43 -15.81
C ASN A 61 6.15 0.91 -15.82
N SER A 62 5.68 0.30 -14.74
CA SER A 62 5.63 -1.15 -14.60
C SER A 62 4.35 -1.59 -13.88
N ALA A 63 3.93 -2.82 -14.15
CA ALA A 63 2.80 -3.43 -13.45
C ALA A 63 3.24 -3.80 -12.03
N GLY A 64 2.49 -3.35 -11.01
CA GLY A 64 2.85 -3.61 -9.61
C GLY A 64 1.82 -3.06 -8.64
N GLY A 65 1.54 -3.82 -7.58
CA GLY A 65 0.70 -3.34 -6.47
C GLY A 65 1.51 -2.59 -5.42
N ARG A 66 2.70 -3.11 -5.12
CA ARG A 66 3.77 -2.52 -4.32
C ARG A 66 5.10 -2.84 -5.00
N ALA A 67 6.18 -2.14 -4.64
CA ALA A 67 7.49 -2.44 -5.20
C ALA A 67 7.88 -3.90 -4.92
N GLY A 68 8.08 -4.68 -5.99
CA GLY A 68 8.38 -6.12 -5.91
C GLY A 68 7.16 -7.06 -5.97
N ASP A 69 5.94 -6.54 -5.78
CA ASP A 69 4.72 -7.35 -5.75
C ASP A 69 3.88 -7.20 -7.03
N GLN A 70 3.39 -8.33 -7.55
CA GLN A 70 2.53 -8.37 -8.73
C GLN A 70 1.15 -7.73 -8.46
N PRO A 71 0.55 -7.02 -9.46
CA PRO A 71 -0.78 -6.45 -9.32
C PRO A 71 -1.90 -7.48 -9.60
N SER A 72 -3.10 -7.21 -9.10
CA SER A 72 -4.32 -7.97 -9.42
C SER A 72 -4.99 -7.41 -10.67
N ILE A 73 -4.59 -7.91 -11.85
CA ILE A 73 -5.10 -7.42 -13.15
C ILE A 73 -6.45 -8.03 -13.51
N ALA A 74 -6.58 -9.36 -13.43
CA ALA A 74 -7.79 -10.08 -13.83
C ALA A 74 -9.02 -9.60 -13.03
N LEU A 75 -8.87 -9.49 -11.71
CA LEU A 75 -9.94 -8.97 -10.84
C LEU A 75 -10.33 -7.52 -11.17
N ALA A 76 -9.36 -6.68 -11.55
CA ALA A 76 -9.65 -5.31 -11.95
C ALA A 76 -10.44 -5.24 -13.25
N GLN A 77 -10.14 -6.11 -14.22
CA GLN A 77 -10.92 -6.24 -15.45
C GLN A 77 -12.33 -6.76 -15.15
N ARG A 78 -12.45 -7.76 -14.28
CA ARG A 78 -13.74 -8.29 -13.86
C ARG A 78 -14.64 -7.22 -13.24
N LEU A 79 -14.11 -6.43 -12.31
CA LEU A 79 -14.89 -5.37 -11.65
C LEU A 79 -15.33 -4.28 -12.64
N ARG A 80 -14.51 -3.96 -13.65
CA ARG A 80 -14.90 -3.02 -14.73
C ARG A 80 -15.95 -3.59 -15.68
N ALA A 81 -16.05 -4.91 -15.80
CA ALA A 81 -17.10 -5.56 -16.59
C ALA A 81 -18.46 -5.64 -15.86
N LEU A 82 -18.48 -5.34 -14.56
CA LEU A 82 -19.69 -5.19 -13.76
C LEU A 82 -20.15 -3.71 -13.79
N PRO A 83 -21.41 -3.40 -13.41
CA PRO A 83 -21.95 -2.04 -13.46
C PRO A 83 -21.41 -1.13 -12.34
N PHE A 84 -20.11 -1.23 -12.03
CA PHE A 84 -19.42 -0.36 -11.09
C PHE A 84 -18.75 0.80 -11.81
N ARG A 85 -18.81 1.98 -11.19
CA ARG A 85 -17.96 3.11 -11.58
C ARG A 85 -16.57 2.86 -11.01
N VAL A 86 -15.58 2.75 -11.89
CA VAL A 86 -14.18 2.49 -11.52
C VAL A 86 -13.31 3.63 -12.02
N ASP A 87 -12.51 4.20 -11.14
CA ASP A 87 -11.54 5.26 -11.45
C ASP A 87 -10.15 4.89 -10.93
N ARG A 88 -9.13 5.70 -11.24
CA ARG A 88 -7.76 5.53 -10.77
C ARG A 88 -7.39 6.61 -9.77
N LEU A 89 -6.85 6.16 -8.64
CA LEU A 89 -6.17 7.02 -7.68
C LEU A 89 -4.66 6.82 -7.79
N LYS A 90 -3.92 7.87 -7.44
CA LYS A 90 -2.46 7.83 -7.40
C LYS A 90 -1.97 8.37 -6.06
N THR A 91 -0.99 7.68 -5.50
CA THR A 91 -0.26 8.08 -4.30
C THR A 91 1.23 7.99 -4.56
N GLY A 92 2.01 8.83 -3.89
CA GLY A 92 3.47 8.82 -3.94
C GLY A 92 4.05 8.20 -2.68
N THR A 93 5.30 7.73 -2.76
CA THR A 93 6.06 7.30 -1.60
C THR A 93 7.48 7.85 -1.72
N PRO A 94 8.08 8.39 -0.64
CA PRO A 94 9.45 8.89 -0.69
C PRO A 94 10.46 7.73 -0.88
N PRO A 95 11.68 8.02 -1.37
CA PRO A 95 12.74 7.03 -1.42
C PRO A 95 13.12 6.56 0.00
N ARG A 96 13.70 5.35 0.08
CA ARG A 96 14.27 4.83 1.33
C ARG A 96 15.78 5.03 1.26
N ILE A 97 16.36 5.52 2.35
CA ILE A 97 17.79 5.81 2.44
C ILE A 97 18.42 4.95 3.53
N ASP A 98 19.69 4.60 3.35
CA ASP A 98 20.47 3.88 4.36
C ASP A 98 20.86 4.85 5.48
N ALA A 99 20.52 4.51 6.73
CA ALA A 99 20.85 5.34 7.89
C ALA A 99 22.36 5.58 8.05
N ARG A 100 23.21 4.66 7.58
CA ARG A 100 24.67 4.78 7.67
C ARG A 100 25.25 5.87 6.77
N SER A 101 24.49 6.29 5.76
CA SER A 101 24.88 7.39 4.86
C SER A 101 24.28 8.74 5.27
N VAL A 102 23.67 8.84 6.44
CA VAL A 102 23.03 10.06 6.94
C VAL A 102 23.87 10.65 8.07
N ASP A 103 24.21 11.93 7.94
CA ASP A 103 24.79 12.70 9.04
C ASP A 103 23.67 13.23 9.95
N PHE A 104 23.43 12.52 11.05
CA PHE A 104 22.42 12.92 12.03
C PHE A 104 22.87 14.09 12.92
N SER A 105 24.18 14.39 12.97
CA SER A 105 24.73 15.41 13.89
C SER A 105 24.29 16.84 13.52
N VAL A 106 23.89 17.04 12.26
CA VAL A 106 23.42 18.33 11.74
C VAL A 106 21.88 18.46 11.75
N MET A 107 21.17 17.44 12.22
CA MET A 107 19.70 17.42 12.24
C MET A 107 19.17 17.67 13.65
N GLN A 108 17.94 18.20 13.73
CA GLN A 108 17.26 18.33 15.01
C GLN A 108 16.62 17.00 15.39
N GLU A 109 17.02 16.45 16.54
CA GLU A 109 16.38 15.26 17.11
C GLU A 109 14.97 15.57 17.62
N GLN A 110 14.03 14.68 17.35
CA GLN A 110 12.64 14.74 17.78
C GLN A 110 12.26 13.44 18.49
N ALA A 111 12.26 13.49 19.81
CA ALA A 111 11.83 12.38 20.66
C ALA A 111 10.30 12.23 20.65
N GLY A 112 9.83 11.05 21.09
CA GLY A 112 8.41 10.80 21.36
C GLY A 112 7.88 11.58 22.58
N ASP A 113 6.57 11.56 22.75
CA ASP A 113 5.89 12.27 23.84
C ASP A 113 6.17 11.64 25.21
N THR A 114 6.04 12.45 26.28
CA THR A 114 6.09 12.01 27.67
C THR A 114 4.94 12.63 28.46
N PRO A 115 4.05 11.84 29.08
CA PRO A 115 4.03 10.37 29.14
C PRO A 115 3.75 9.72 27.78
N LEU A 116 4.11 8.44 27.62
CA LEU A 116 3.95 7.72 26.35
C LEU A 116 2.47 7.46 26.07
N PRO A 117 1.91 7.94 24.94
CA PRO A 117 0.52 7.70 24.63
C PRO A 117 0.31 6.24 24.22
N VAL A 118 -0.77 5.63 24.72
CA VAL A 118 -1.20 4.29 24.34
C VAL A 118 -2.37 4.39 23.36
N MET A 119 -2.26 3.75 22.19
CA MET A 119 -3.28 3.81 21.14
C MET A 119 -4.59 3.10 21.53
N SER A 120 -4.50 1.99 22.26
CA SER A 120 -5.65 1.15 22.65
C SER A 120 -6.03 1.37 24.10
N PHE A 121 -7.33 1.45 24.39
CA PHE A 121 -7.85 1.45 25.77
C PHE A 121 -7.52 0.17 26.56
N LEU A 122 -7.17 -0.91 25.86
CA LEU A 122 -6.78 -2.19 26.46
C LEU A 122 -5.26 -2.35 26.53
N GLY A 123 -4.50 -1.46 25.89
CA GLY A 123 -3.05 -1.56 25.82
C GLY A 123 -2.38 -0.96 27.05
N GLN A 124 -1.09 -1.21 27.18
CA GLN A 124 -0.23 -0.71 28.24
C GLN A 124 1.08 -0.20 27.68
N GLU A 125 1.66 0.83 28.31
CA GLU A 125 2.97 1.38 27.90
C GLU A 125 4.09 0.32 27.87
N SER A 126 4.00 -0.70 28.73
CA SER A 126 4.96 -1.82 28.80
C SER A 126 4.95 -2.73 27.57
N GLU A 127 3.91 -2.66 26.73
CA GLU A 127 3.79 -3.41 25.49
C GLU A 127 4.43 -2.66 24.30
N HIS A 128 4.84 -1.41 24.50
CA HIS A 128 5.45 -0.61 23.45
C HIS A 128 6.86 -1.13 23.13
N PRO A 129 7.26 -1.15 21.85
CA PRO A 129 8.65 -1.39 21.49
C PRO A 129 9.54 -0.26 22.04
N GLN A 130 10.85 -0.48 22.00
CA GLN A 130 11.81 0.59 22.29
C GLN A 130 11.50 1.80 21.39
N GLN A 131 11.27 2.95 22.03
CA GLN A 131 11.04 4.20 21.33
C GLN A 131 12.35 4.68 20.70
N VAL A 132 12.27 5.18 19.48
CA VAL A 132 13.40 5.72 18.73
C VAL A 132 13.10 7.15 18.32
N ASN A 133 14.13 7.97 18.23
CA ASN A 133 13.97 9.37 17.86
C ASN A 133 13.85 9.53 16.35
N CYS A 134 13.00 10.46 15.94
CA CYS A 134 12.96 10.97 14.58
C CYS A 134 13.92 12.16 14.45
N TYR A 135 14.20 12.57 13.21
CA TYR A 135 15.12 13.67 12.92
C TYR A 135 14.48 14.64 11.93
N ILE A 136 14.59 15.92 12.21
CA ILE A 136 14.02 17.00 11.42
C ILE A 136 15.13 17.67 10.61
N THR A 137 14.86 17.87 9.32
CA THR A 137 15.70 18.63 8.40
C THR A 137 14.82 19.43 7.44
N ALA A 138 15.43 20.32 6.66
CA ALA A 138 14.74 21.17 5.70
C ALA A 138 15.36 21.05 4.30
N THR A 139 14.55 21.30 3.28
CA THR A 139 15.07 21.45 1.91
C THR A 139 15.69 22.83 1.72
N SER A 140 16.55 22.95 0.71
CA SER A 140 17.21 24.20 0.33
C SER A 140 16.78 24.63 -1.08
N GLU A 141 17.09 25.87 -1.46
CA GLU A 141 16.83 26.36 -2.83
C GLU A 141 17.53 25.49 -3.88
N GLN A 142 18.74 25.02 -3.60
CA GLN A 142 19.46 24.08 -4.46
C GLN A 142 18.69 22.78 -4.69
N CYS A 143 18.03 22.25 -3.65
CA CYS A 143 17.15 21.08 -3.80
C CYS A 143 15.97 21.38 -4.73
N HIS A 144 15.38 22.57 -4.60
CA HIS A 144 14.25 22.98 -5.44
C HIS A 144 14.66 23.15 -6.90
N GLU A 145 15.84 23.74 -7.17
CA GLU A 145 16.41 23.84 -8.52
C GLU A 145 16.59 22.47 -9.18
N ILE A 146 17.12 21.49 -8.44
CA ILE A 146 17.27 20.10 -8.91
C ILE A 146 15.90 19.51 -9.28
N ILE A 147 14.88 19.70 -8.44
CA ILE A 147 13.53 19.21 -8.70
C ILE A 147 12.94 19.89 -9.94
N ARG A 148 13.05 21.23 -10.04
CA ARG A 148 12.55 22.01 -11.19
C ARG A 148 13.17 21.52 -12.51
N GLY A 149 14.46 21.19 -12.51
CA GLY A 149 15.17 20.63 -13.66
C GLY A 149 14.72 19.22 -14.10
N GLY A 150 13.86 18.53 -13.33
CA GLY A 150 13.34 17.21 -13.66
C GLY A 150 11.82 17.11 -13.75
N LEU A 151 11.08 18.23 -13.65
CA LEU A 151 9.61 18.24 -13.64
C LEU A 151 9.02 17.72 -14.95
N ASP A 152 9.69 17.95 -16.07
CA ASP A 152 9.34 17.45 -17.40
C ASP A 152 9.27 15.93 -17.50
N ARG A 153 9.91 15.21 -16.58
CA ARG A 153 9.91 13.74 -16.49
C ARG A 153 9.06 13.21 -15.36
N SER A 154 8.36 14.07 -14.62
CA SER A 154 7.45 13.66 -13.56
C SER A 154 6.06 13.38 -14.12
N PRO A 155 5.55 12.13 -14.04
CA PRO A 155 4.19 11.82 -14.47
C PRO A 155 3.13 12.51 -13.61
N MET A 156 3.50 12.98 -12.41
CA MET A 156 2.62 13.81 -11.58
C MET A 156 2.40 15.19 -12.19
N TYR A 157 3.42 15.74 -12.85
CA TYR A 157 3.40 17.11 -13.35
C TYR A 157 2.94 17.18 -14.82
N THR A 158 3.30 16.19 -15.63
CA THR A 158 3.05 16.18 -17.08
C THR A 158 1.66 15.70 -17.50
N GLY A 159 0.85 15.18 -16.57
CA GLY A 159 -0.50 14.69 -16.89
C GLY A 159 -0.54 13.44 -17.78
N ILE A 160 0.57 12.70 -17.91
CA ILE A 160 0.69 11.49 -18.76
C ILE A 160 0.08 10.25 -18.04
N ILE A 161 -0.99 10.41 -17.26
CA ILE A 161 -1.61 9.34 -16.45
C ILE A 161 -3.11 9.33 -16.58
#